data_AF-A0A8T4JWH0-F1
#
_entry.id   AF-A0A8T4JWH0-F1
#
_cell.length_a   1.000
_cell.length_b   1.000
_cell.length_c   1.000
_cell.angle_alpha   90.00
_cell.angle_beta   90.00
_cell.angle_gamma   90.00
#
_symmetry.space_group_name_H-M   'P 1'
#
loop_
_entity.id
_entity.type
_entity.pdbx_description
1 polymer ?
#
loop_
_entity_poly.entity_id
_entity_poly.type
_entity_poly.pdbx_seq_one_letter_code
_entity_poly.pdbx_strand_id
1 'polypeptide(L)'
;MRGLISVKGKNQARFIRLSSLEDGYTEADLRAHFLGQQEHKPREKRNYHTDARPFNRVIDIQSKLQNKGAGYQRWASIYNLKQISKTLLFLRDHKIESMEQLDQLVRQQTAKRDALLSSIQQSEKRLAEIGTLKKHIINYSKTRATYEEYRKAGYSKKFLEAHREEITIHKAAKVAFDELGVKKLPRVKDLSVEYAEVLAAKKQTYAEYRLAKDDAQELLIAQKNIASLYDAERKEEEQKRRKDEQSH
;
A
#
# COMPACT_ATOMS: atom_id res chain seq x y z
N MET A 1 66.13 -26.66 -3.64
CA MET A 1 65.50 -25.39 -4.06
C MET A 1 63.99 -25.58 -4.05
N ARG A 2 63.23 -24.83 -3.21
CA ARG A 2 61.76 -24.89 -3.24
C ARG A 2 61.29 -24.19 -4.51
N GLY A 3 60.79 -24.94 -5.48
CA GLY A 3 60.15 -24.38 -6.67
C GLY A 3 58.85 -23.70 -6.27
N LEU A 4 58.72 -22.40 -6.55
CA LEU A 4 57.49 -21.65 -6.32
C LEU A 4 56.45 -22.03 -7.39
N ILE A 5 55.35 -22.65 -6.98
CA ILE A 5 54.27 -22.98 -7.92
C ILE A 5 53.49 -21.70 -8.26
N SER A 6 53.38 -21.43 -9.56
CA SER A 6 52.62 -20.31 -10.10
C SER A 6 51.64 -20.78 -11.15
N VAL A 7 50.44 -20.22 -11.14
CA VAL A 7 49.35 -20.58 -12.05
C VAL A 7 49.01 -19.37 -12.92
N LYS A 8 48.70 -19.61 -14.19
CA LYS A 8 48.23 -18.60 -15.13
C LYS A 8 46.84 -18.98 -15.61
N GLY A 9 45.84 -18.17 -15.26
CA GLY A 9 44.48 -18.34 -15.77
C GLY A 9 44.40 -18.05 -17.27
N LYS A 10 43.36 -18.59 -17.93
CA LYS A 10 43.14 -18.46 -19.39
C LYS A 10 43.15 -17.00 -19.89
N ASN A 11 42.82 -16.04 -19.01
CA ASN A 11 42.72 -14.60 -19.32
C ASN A 11 43.63 -13.70 -18.47
N GLN A 12 44.73 -14.24 -17.93
CA GLN A 12 45.68 -13.46 -17.14
C GLN A 12 46.98 -13.23 -17.90
N ALA A 13 47.44 -11.98 -17.97
CA ALA A 13 48.69 -11.62 -18.64
C ALA A 13 49.94 -12.06 -17.84
N ARG A 14 49.84 -12.19 -16.52
CA ARG A 14 50.95 -12.54 -15.61
C ARG A 14 50.63 -13.78 -14.79
N PHE A 15 51.66 -14.53 -14.42
CA PHE A 15 51.55 -15.67 -13.50
C PHE A 15 51.29 -15.18 -12.07
N ILE A 16 50.36 -15.83 -11.39
CA ILE A 16 50.07 -15.59 -9.96
C ILE A 16 50.78 -16.66 -9.15
N ARG A 17 51.50 -16.27 -8.09
CA ARG A 17 52.11 -17.21 -7.16
C ARG A 17 51.04 -17.70 -6.20
N LEU A 18 50.98 -19.01 -5.94
CA LEU A 18 50.01 -19.55 -4.98
C LEU A 18 50.20 -18.97 -3.57
N SER A 19 51.43 -18.56 -3.21
CA SER A 19 51.73 -17.89 -1.94
C SER A 19 51.20 -16.44 -1.83
N SER A 20 50.71 -15.85 -2.93
CA SER A 20 50.07 -14.53 -2.92
C SER A 20 48.55 -14.61 -2.82
N LEU A 21 48.00 -15.83 -2.79
CA LEU A 21 46.58 -16.07 -2.56
C LEU A 21 46.30 -16.10 -1.06
N GLU A 22 45.04 -15.81 -0.69
CA GLU A 22 44.56 -15.82 0.69
C GLU A 22 44.53 -17.25 1.28
N ASP A 23 44.50 -17.35 2.61
CA ASP A 23 44.51 -18.64 3.33
C ASP A 23 43.38 -19.56 2.83
N GLY A 24 43.71 -20.83 2.53
CA GLY A 24 42.81 -21.79 1.90
C GLY A 24 43.07 -22.02 0.39
N TYR A 25 43.93 -21.20 -0.22
CA TYR A 25 44.36 -21.35 -1.63
C TYR A 25 45.89 -21.43 -1.78
N THR A 26 46.63 -21.61 -0.68
CA THR A 26 48.07 -21.81 -0.74
C THR A 26 48.39 -23.21 -1.28
N GLU A 27 49.66 -23.42 -1.68
CA GLU A 27 50.11 -24.73 -2.16
C GLU A 27 49.93 -25.85 -1.12
N ALA A 28 50.06 -25.53 0.17
CA ALA A 28 49.85 -26.49 1.24
C ALA A 28 48.37 -26.87 1.38
N ASP A 29 47.47 -25.88 1.30
CA ASP A 29 46.03 -26.08 1.44
C ASP A 29 45.46 -26.89 0.27
N LEU A 30 45.89 -26.59 -0.96
CA LEU A 30 45.46 -27.33 -2.14
C LEU A 30 45.94 -28.78 -2.11
N ARG A 31 47.17 -29.03 -1.65
CA ARG A 31 47.67 -30.40 -1.45
C ARG A 31 46.87 -31.15 -0.38
N ALA A 32 46.60 -30.51 0.76
CA ALA A 32 45.80 -31.09 1.82
C ALA A 32 44.37 -31.42 1.34
N HIS A 33 43.79 -30.56 0.49
CA HIS A 33 42.48 -30.79 -0.11
C HIS A 33 42.45 -31.99 -1.07
N PHE A 34 43.41 -32.10 -2.00
CA PHE A 34 43.46 -33.26 -2.92
C PHE A 34 43.79 -34.58 -2.21
N LEU A 35 44.48 -34.53 -1.08
CA LEU A 35 44.74 -35.68 -0.21
C LEU A 35 43.58 -36.00 0.75
N GLY A 36 42.47 -35.26 0.67
CA GLY A 36 41.25 -35.47 1.47
C GLY A 36 41.39 -35.08 2.94
N GLN A 37 42.42 -34.31 3.31
CA GLN A 37 42.71 -33.92 4.70
C GLN A 37 42.01 -32.62 5.12
N GLN A 38 41.49 -31.84 4.16
CA GLN A 38 40.70 -30.63 4.42
C GLN A 38 39.57 -30.46 3.39
N GLU A 39 38.37 -30.08 3.85
CA GLU A 39 37.27 -29.66 2.99
C GLU A 39 37.46 -28.20 2.51
N HIS A 40 37.33 -27.98 1.20
CA HIS A 40 37.32 -26.64 0.62
C HIS A 40 36.02 -25.92 0.99
N LYS A 41 36.13 -24.77 1.65
CA LYS A 41 34.98 -23.90 1.95
C LYS A 41 34.96 -22.74 0.95
N PRO A 42 34.17 -22.81 -0.14
CA PRO A 42 34.04 -21.67 -1.03
C PRO A 42 33.42 -20.50 -0.28
N ARG A 43 33.89 -19.29 -0.60
CA ARG A 43 33.38 -18.04 -0.04
C ARG A 43 31.86 -18.00 -0.13
N GLU A 44 31.19 -17.88 1.01
CA GLU A 44 29.77 -17.53 1.04
C GLU A 44 29.59 -16.24 0.25
N LYS A 45 28.80 -16.32 -0.83
CA LYS A 45 28.32 -15.12 -1.50
C LYS A 45 27.60 -14.32 -0.43
N ARG A 46 28.17 -13.19 -0.01
CA ARG A 46 27.46 -12.19 0.80
C ARG A 46 26.15 -11.92 0.06
N ASN A 47 25.06 -12.47 0.57
CA ASN A 47 23.74 -12.01 0.23
C ASN A 47 23.77 -10.52 0.58
N TYR A 48 23.75 -9.68 -0.45
CA TYR A 48 23.51 -8.25 -0.27
C TYR A 48 22.08 -8.12 0.22
N HIS A 49 21.86 -8.40 1.50
CA HIS A 49 20.68 -7.96 2.20
C HIS A 49 20.69 -6.43 2.10
N THR A 50 19.73 -5.94 1.33
CA THR A 50 19.38 -4.53 1.08
C THR A 50 18.80 -3.87 2.33
N ASP A 51 19.32 -4.19 3.50
CA ASP A 51 18.78 -3.74 4.78
C ASP A 51 19.89 -2.94 5.48
N ALA A 52 19.59 -1.70 5.84
CA ALA A 52 20.44 -0.76 6.60
C ALA A 52 21.44 0.16 5.87
N ARG A 53 21.32 0.43 4.55
CA ARG A 53 22.03 1.60 3.98
C ARG A 53 21.20 2.88 4.22
N PRO A 54 21.73 3.90 4.91
CA PRO A 54 21.04 5.17 5.03
C PRO A 54 20.93 5.85 3.66
N PHE A 55 19.77 6.44 3.35
CA PHE A 55 19.52 7.14 2.07
C PHE A 55 20.56 8.23 1.76
N ASN A 56 21.23 8.76 2.79
CA ASN A 56 22.31 9.75 2.69
C ASN A 56 23.56 9.31 1.91
N ARG A 57 23.71 8.01 1.56
CA ARG A 57 24.92 7.50 0.85
C ARG A 57 24.72 7.15 -0.63
N VAL A 58 23.60 7.54 -1.26
CA VAL A 58 23.23 7.02 -2.60
C VAL A 58 23.40 8.04 -3.75
N ILE A 59 23.84 9.26 -3.50
CA ILE A 59 23.62 10.33 -4.48
C ILE A 59 24.87 10.61 -5.31
N ASP A 60 24.93 9.93 -6.46
CA ASP A 60 25.48 10.52 -7.68
C ASP A 60 24.46 10.31 -8.82
N ILE A 61 23.27 10.90 -8.63
CA ILE A 61 22.07 10.71 -9.47
C ILE A 61 22.27 11.36 -10.85
N GLN A 62 23.17 12.34 -10.96
CA GLN A 62 23.39 13.12 -12.17
C GLN A 62 24.16 12.34 -13.25
N SER A 63 24.93 11.31 -12.89
CA SER A 63 25.79 10.55 -13.82
C SER A 63 25.15 9.28 -14.40
N LYS A 64 23.98 8.84 -13.92
CA LYS A 64 23.51 7.44 -14.08
C LYS A 64 22.28 7.19 -14.97
N LEU A 65 21.90 8.11 -15.84
CA LEU A 65 20.68 7.99 -16.66
C LEU A 65 20.98 7.85 -18.17
N GLN A 66 21.17 6.62 -18.68
CA GLN A 66 21.18 6.33 -20.13
C GLN A 66 20.61 4.96 -20.55
N ASN A 67 19.68 4.98 -21.54
CA ASN A 67 19.57 4.12 -22.75
C ASN A 67 18.11 3.88 -23.26
N LYS A 68 17.51 4.84 -24.02
CA LYS A 68 16.39 4.74 -25.04
C LYS A 68 16.07 6.08 -25.77
N GLY A 69 16.27 6.19 -27.11
CA GLY A 69 15.78 7.27 -28.00
C GLY A 69 15.98 8.76 -27.57
N ALA A 70 16.91 9.49 -28.21
CA ALA A 70 17.50 10.75 -27.71
C ALA A 70 16.55 11.83 -27.12
N GLY A 71 15.36 12.05 -27.68
CA GLY A 71 14.38 13.02 -27.15
C GLY A 71 13.62 12.53 -25.92
N TYR A 72 13.07 11.31 -25.98
CA TYR A 72 12.34 10.68 -24.89
C TYR A 72 13.26 10.32 -23.72
N GLN A 73 14.49 9.90 -24.02
CA GLN A 73 15.59 9.71 -23.06
C GLN A 73 15.79 10.95 -22.21
N ARG A 74 16.01 12.12 -22.84
CA ARG A 74 16.30 13.35 -22.11
C ARG A 74 15.10 13.75 -21.24
N TRP A 75 13.88 13.64 -21.77
CA TRP A 75 12.67 13.97 -21.02
C TRP A 75 12.45 13.03 -19.82
N ALA A 76 12.52 11.71 -20.02
CA ALA A 76 12.39 10.72 -18.96
C ALA A 76 13.51 10.82 -17.93
N SER A 77 14.76 11.08 -18.34
CA SER A 77 15.89 11.27 -17.44
C SER A 77 15.75 12.53 -16.59
N ILE A 78 15.36 13.67 -17.18
CA ILE A 78 15.15 14.91 -16.43
C ILE A 78 13.93 14.78 -15.50
N TYR A 79 12.85 14.15 -15.96
CA TYR A 79 11.66 13.91 -15.15
C TYR A 79 11.96 12.99 -13.97
N ASN A 80 12.62 11.86 -14.21
CA ASN A 80 13.02 10.92 -13.16
C ASN A 80 13.98 11.59 -12.16
N LEU A 81 14.94 12.39 -12.62
CA LEU A 81 15.85 13.12 -11.75
C LEU A 81 15.11 14.13 -10.86
N LYS A 82 14.14 14.86 -11.41
CA LYS A 82 13.29 15.77 -10.63
C LYS A 82 12.46 15.02 -9.59
N GLN A 83 11.85 13.89 -9.97
CA GLN A 83 11.04 13.07 -9.06
C GLN A 83 11.88 12.46 -7.93
N ILE A 84 13.07 11.95 -8.24
CA ILE A 84 13.99 11.40 -7.23
C ILE A 84 14.49 12.53 -6.32
N SER A 85 14.85 13.70 -6.87
CA SER A 85 15.27 14.85 -6.05
C SER A 85 14.17 15.31 -5.09
N LYS A 86 12.92 15.40 -5.57
CA LYS A 86 11.76 15.70 -4.72
C LYS A 86 11.57 14.64 -3.64
N THR A 87 11.73 13.37 -4.00
CA THR A 87 11.63 12.25 -3.06
C THR A 87 12.69 12.32 -1.98
N LEU A 88 13.94 12.64 -2.33
CA LEU A 88 15.04 12.76 -1.36
C LEU A 88 14.83 13.92 -0.39
N LEU A 89 14.34 15.07 -0.88
CA LEU A 89 13.96 16.19 -0.02
C LEU A 89 12.86 15.79 0.95
N PHE A 90 11.81 15.11 0.45
CA PHE A 90 10.73 14.59 1.27
C PHE A 90 11.24 13.63 2.36
N LEU A 91 12.05 12.63 1.99
CA LEU A 91 12.61 11.68 2.96
C LEU A 91 13.45 12.39 4.03
N ARG A 92 14.26 13.38 3.64
CA ARG A 92 15.05 14.19 4.57
C ARG A 92 14.17 14.99 5.52
N ASP A 93 13.16 15.68 4.99
CA ASP A 93 12.28 16.55 5.78
C ASP A 93 11.43 15.72 6.77
N HIS A 94 11.08 14.48 6.40
CA HIS A 94 10.41 13.51 7.25
C HIS A 94 11.34 12.63 8.10
N LYS A 95 12.67 12.86 8.04
CA LYS A 95 13.70 12.09 8.78
C LYS A 95 13.62 10.57 8.55
N ILE A 96 13.28 10.18 7.33
CA ILE A 96 13.21 8.79 6.91
C ILE A 96 14.60 8.42 6.39
N GLU A 97 15.27 7.51 7.09
CA GLU A 97 16.68 7.18 6.82
C GLU A 97 16.84 5.82 6.15
N SER A 98 15.86 4.91 6.25
CA SER A 98 15.93 3.57 5.66
C SER A 98 14.66 3.17 4.91
N MET A 99 14.81 2.19 4.00
CA MET A 99 13.69 1.59 3.28
C MET A 99 12.69 0.92 4.23
N GLU A 100 13.19 0.27 5.30
CA GLU A 100 12.34 -0.35 6.31
C GLU A 100 11.49 0.69 7.06
N GLN A 101 12.06 1.84 7.43
CA GLN A 101 11.32 2.94 8.03
C GLN A 101 10.26 3.50 7.06
N LEU A 102 10.62 3.65 5.78
CA LEU A 102 9.69 4.09 4.75
C LEU A 102 8.51 3.12 4.58
N ASP A 103 8.80 1.82 4.50
CA ASP A 103 7.79 0.77 4.36
C ASP A 103 6.87 0.71 5.59
N GLN A 104 7.43 0.85 6.79
CA GLN A 104 6.64 0.90 8.02
C GLN A 104 5.70 2.11 8.04
N LEU A 105 6.20 3.31 7.69
CA LEU A 105 5.38 4.52 7.62
C LEU A 105 4.30 4.42 6.55
N VAL A 106 4.61 3.87 5.37
CA VAL A 106 3.63 3.60 4.31
C VAL A 106 2.52 2.70 4.85
N ARG A 107 2.87 1.59 5.52
CA ARG A 107 1.89 0.65 6.08
C ARG A 107 1.01 1.32 7.14
N GLN A 108 1.62 2.08 8.05
CA GLN A 108 0.90 2.80 9.11
C GLN A 108 -0.07 3.84 8.54
N GLN A 109 0.39 4.69 7.61
CA GLN A 109 -0.44 5.75 7.05
C GLN A 109 -1.53 5.20 6.13
N THR A 110 -1.25 4.13 5.39
CA THR A 110 -2.27 3.43 4.59
C THR A 110 -3.33 2.79 5.48
N ALA A 111 -2.94 2.14 6.58
CA ALA A 111 -3.89 1.58 7.54
C ALA A 111 -4.76 2.68 8.18
N LYS A 112 -4.16 3.82 8.54
CA LYS A 112 -4.91 4.99 9.07
C LYS A 112 -5.93 5.50 8.05
N ARG A 113 -5.53 5.68 6.79
CA ARG A 113 -6.42 6.08 5.70
C ARG A 113 -7.58 5.11 5.55
N ASP A 114 -7.31 3.81 5.55
CA ASP A 114 -8.33 2.76 5.34
C ASP A 114 -9.31 2.66 6.52
N ALA A 115 -8.82 2.84 7.75
CA ALA A 115 -9.66 2.96 8.94
C ALA A 115 -10.60 4.17 8.87
N LEU A 116 -10.09 5.34 8.47
CA LEU A 116 -10.90 6.56 8.28
C LEU A 116 -11.94 6.37 7.18
N LEU A 117 -11.59 5.74 6.06
CA LEU A 117 -12.52 5.42 4.98
C LEU A 117 -13.65 4.50 5.47
N SER A 118 -13.30 3.48 6.26
CA SER A 118 -14.27 2.55 6.84
C SER A 118 -15.24 3.27 7.79
N SER A 119 -14.74 4.19 8.62
CA SER A 119 -15.56 5.02 9.50
C SER A 119 -16.53 5.94 8.74
N ILE A 120 -16.07 6.54 7.63
CA ILE A 120 -16.93 7.34 6.74
C ILE A 120 -18.04 6.48 6.14
N GLN A 121 -17.71 5.29 5.64
CA GLN A 121 -18.69 4.35 5.08
C GLN A 121 -19.71 3.88 6.12
N GLN A 122 -19.29 3.62 7.35
CA GLN A 122 -20.19 3.28 8.46
C GLN A 122 -21.15 4.44 8.76
N SER A 123 -20.62 5.66 8.82
CA SER A 123 -21.44 6.87 9.03
C SER A 123 -22.45 7.07 7.89
N GLU A 124 -22.05 6.82 6.64
CA GLU A 124 -22.94 6.88 5.48
C GLU A 124 -24.08 5.86 5.54
N LYS A 125 -23.76 4.62 5.90
CA LYS A 125 -24.76 3.57 6.12
C LYS A 125 -25.75 4.00 7.21
N ARG A 126 -25.24 4.51 8.34
CA ARG A 126 -26.08 4.98 9.44
C ARG A 126 -27.00 6.13 9.04
N LEU A 127 -26.49 7.11 8.28
CA LEU A 127 -27.31 8.21 7.75
C LEU A 127 -28.43 7.70 6.82
N ALA A 128 -28.13 6.71 5.98
CA ALA A 128 -29.12 6.09 5.09
C ALA A 128 -30.19 5.35 5.89
N GLU A 129 -29.80 4.54 6.88
CA GLU A 129 -30.71 3.84 7.80
C GLU A 129 -31.62 4.80 8.56
N ILE A 130 -31.07 5.89 9.11
CA ILE A 130 -31.87 6.91 9.79
C ILE A 130 -32.85 7.55 8.82
N GLY A 131 -32.42 7.83 7.58
CA GLY A 131 -33.27 8.39 6.52
C GLY A 131 -34.43 7.47 6.15
N THR A 132 -34.18 6.19 5.93
CA THR A 132 -35.22 5.19 5.62
C THR A 132 -36.17 5.01 6.80
N LEU A 133 -35.64 4.90 8.03
CA LEU A 133 -36.44 4.76 9.24
C LEU A 133 -37.36 5.96 9.44
N LYS A 134 -36.84 7.19 9.30
CA LYS A 134 -37.63 8.42 9.38
C LYS A 134 -38.74 8.46 8.33
N LYS A 135 -38.45 8.02 7.10
CA LYS A 135 -39.46 7.90 6.03
C LYS A 135 -40.57 6.92 6.41
N HIS A 136 -40.23 5.73 6.91
CA HIS A 136 -41.23 4.74 7.34
C HIS A 136 -42.08 5.24 8.51
N ILE A 137 -41.49 5.92 9.51
CA ILE A 137 -42.23 6.50 10.64
C ILE A 137 -43.25 7.55 10.16
N ILE A 138 -42.83 8.47 9.29
CA ILE A 138 -43.71 9.49 8.73
C ILE A 138 -44.83 8.85 7.90
N ASN A 139 -44.48 7.89 7.04
CA ASN A 139 -45.43 7.19 6.18
C ASN A 139 -46.47 6.39 6.97
N TYR A 140 -46.03 5.68 8.01
CA TYR A 140 -46.92 4.96 8.92
C TYR A 140 -47.87 5.91 9.64
N SER A 141 -47.34 7.02 10.18
CA SER A 141 -48.15 8.02 10.87
C SER A 141 -49.22 8.64 9.97
N LYS A 142 -48.90 8.89 8.69
CA LYS A 142 -49.85 9.50 7.73
C LYS A 142 -50.92 8.53 7.26
N THR A 143 -50.57 7.27 7.03
CA THR A 143 -51.47 6.26 6.47
C THR A 143 -52.24 5.46 7.53
N ARG A 144 -51.96 5.69 8.82
CA ARG A 144 -52.58 4.96 9.93
C ARG A 144 -54.10 5.11 9.96
N ALA A 145 -54.63 6.32 9.80
CA ALA A 145 -56.07 6.56 9.83
C ALA A 145 -56.80 5.79 8.71
N THR A 146 -56.31 5.91 7.48
CA THR A 146 -56.84 5.19 6.30
C THR A 146 -56.77 3.68 6.48
N TYR A 147 -55.70 3.15 7.06
CA TYR A 147 -55.56 1.72 7.33
C TYR A 147 -56.50 1.23 8.45
N GLU A 148 -56.73 2.05 9.49
CA GLU A 148 -57.72 1.76 10.54
C GLU A 148 -59.15 1.72 9.99
N GLU A 149 -59.51 2.62 9.08
CA GLU A 149 -60.79 2.60 8.35
C GLU A 149 -60.91 1.38 7.45
N TYR A 150 -59.85 1.03 6.71
CA TYR A 150 -59.81 -0.20 5.91
C TYR A 150 -60.06 -1.46 6.73
N ARG A 151 -59.48 -1.52 7.95
CA ARG A 151 -59.70 -2.62 8.90
C ARG A 151 -61.13 -2.65 9.42
N LYS A 152 -61.72 -1.48 9.75
CA LYS A 152 -63.11 -1.36 10.21
C LYS A 152 -64.12 -1.73 9.11
N ALA A 153 -63.82 -1.41 7.85
CA ALA A 153 -64.61 -1.77 6.68
C ALA A 153 -64.50 -3.26 6.29
N GLY A 154 -63.91 -4.11 7.13
CA GLY A 154 -63.81 -5.54 6.90
C GLY A 154 -62.96 -5.93 5.69
N TYR A 155 -61.94 -5.11 5.35
CA TYR A 155 -61.09 -5.32 4.18
C TYR A 155 -61.84 -5.28 2.84
N SER A 156 -62.78 -4.35 2.70
CA SER A 156 -63.55 -4.13 1.47
C SER A 156 -62.66 -3.91 0.24
N LYS A 157 -62.92 -4.67 -0.83
CA LYS A 157 -62.20 -4.57 -2.10
C LYS A 157 -62.33 -3.19 -2.74
N LYS A 158 -63.52 -2.57 -2.66
CA LYS A 158 -63.77 -1.21 -3.19
C LYS A 158 -62.92 -0.16 -2.47
N PHE A 159 -62.74 -0.30 -1.15
CA PHE A 159 -61.90 0.60 -0.36
C PHE A 159 -60.41 0.42 -0.68
N LEU A 160 -59.98 -0.83 -0.87
CA LEU A 160 -58.60 -1.14 -1.27
C LEU A 160 -58.24 -0.54 -2.64
N GLU A 161 -59.17 -0.53 -3.59
CA GLU A 161 -58.95 0.09 -4.90
C GLU A 161 -58.83 1.62 -4.79
N ALA A 162 -59.66 2.26 -3.95
CA ALA A 162 -59.62 3.71 -3.74
C ALA A 162 -58.37 4.20 -2.98
N HIS A 163 -57.90 3.42 -1.98
CA HIS A 163 -56.76 3.80 -1.12
C HIS A 163 -55.54 2.89 -1.31
N ARG A 164 -55.35 2.35 -2.51
CA ARG A 164 -54.34 1.33 -2.80
C ARG A 164 -52.94 1.76 -2.37
N GLU A 165 -52.54 2.97 -2.75
CA GLU A 165 -51.20 3.52 -2.47
C GLU A 165 -50.96 3.72 -0.97
N GLU A 166 -51.93 4.27 -0.25
CA GLU A 166 -51.82 4.50 1.19
C GLU A 166 -51.71 3.18 1.95
N ILE A 167 -52.51 2.18 1.57
CA ILE A 167 -52.49 0.85 2.18
C ILE A 167 -51.16 0.13 1.88
N THR A 168 -50.61 0.23 0.67
CA THR A 168 -49.32 -0.38 0.36
C THR A 168 -48.17 0.30 1.12
N ILE A 169 -48.17 1.63 1.19
CA ILE A 169 -47.19 2.40 1.97
C ILE A 169 -47.26 2.02 3.46
N HIS A 170 -48.47 1.88 4.02
CA HIS A 170 -48.67 1.47 5.41
C HIS A 170 -48.10 0.07 5.68
N LYS A 171 -48.44 -0.89 4.82
CA LYS A 171 -47.97 -2.27 4.93
C LYS A 171 -46.44 -2.35 4.82
N ALA A 172 -45.84 -1.63 3.87
CA ALA A 172 -44.39 -1.58 3.72
C ALA A 172 -43.69 -1.00 4.96
N ALA A 173 -44.24 0.07 5.55
CA ALA A 173 -43.71 0.63 6.79
C ALA A 173 -43.84 -0.35 7.97
N LYS A 174 -44.95 -1.09 8.07
CA LYS A 174 -45.14 -2.12 9.10
C LYS A 174 -44.12 -3.24 8.97
N VAL A 175 -43.90 -3.77 7.76
CA VAL A 175 -42.88 -4.81 7.50
C VAL A 175 -41.50 -4.33 7.91
N ALA A 176 -41.12 -3.11 7.55
CA ALA A 176 -39.82 -2.54 7.95
C ALA A 176 -39.66 -2.45 9.48
N PHE A 177 -40.73 -2.16 10.23
CA PHE A 177 -40.68 -2.16 11.70
C PHE A 177 -40.60 -3.57 12.29
N ASP A 178 -41.31 -4.53 11.70
CA ASP A 178 -41.27 -5.92 12.12
C ASP A 178 -39.85 -6.52 11.91
N GLU A 179 -39.17 -6.18 10.80
CA GLU A 179 -37.78 -6.55 10.51
C GLU A 179 -36.78 -5.94 11.51
N LEU A 180 -37.03 -4.72 11.98
CA LEU A 180 -36.18 -4.05 12.97
C LEU A 180 -36.27 -4.67 14.37
N GLY A 181 -37.31 -5.45 14.68
CA GLY A 181 -37.44 -6.24 15.92
C GLY A 181 -37.41 -5.43 17.23
N VAL A 182 -37.56 -4.10 17.17
CA VAL A 182 -37.44 -3.22 18.34
C VAL A 182 -38.76 -3.08 19.10
N LYS A 183 -38.70 -3.22 20.43
CA LYS A 183 -39.86 -3.04 21.32
C LYS A 183 -40.44 -1.62 21.31
N LYS A 184 -39.63 -0.61 20.98
CA LYS A 184 -40.04 0.80 20.94
C LYS A 184 -39.32 1.53 19.82
N LEU A 185 -40.09 2.12 18.91
CA LEU A 185 -39.56 2.94 17.82
C LEU A 185 -39.02 4.28 18.37
N PRO A 186 -37.84 4.73 17.93
CA PRO A 186 -37.31 6.05 18.24
C PRO A 186 -38.24 7.17 17.76
N ARG A 187 -38.21 8.33 18.42
CA ARG A 187 -38.96 9.51 17.93
C ARG A 187 -38.21 10.14 16.76
N VAL A 188 -38.95 10.73 15.82
CA VAL A 188 -38.38 11.43 14.67
C VAL A 188 -37.45 12.59 15.09
N LYS A 189 -37.75 13.24 16.23
CA LYS A 189 -36.89 14.30 16.79
C LYS A 189 -35.52 13.74 17.17
N ASP A 190 -35.48 12.65 17.93
CA ASP A 190 -34.26 11.99 18.37
C ASP A 190 -33.43 11.51 17.16
N LEU A 191 -34.09 10.90 16.16
CA LEU A 191 -33.44 10.51 14.90
C LEU A 191 -32.88 11.70 14.12
N SER A 192 -33.49 12.88 14.22
CA SER A 192 -32.99 14.07 13.53
C SER A 192 -31.77 14.67 14.24
N VAL A 193 -31.70 14.56 15.57
CA VAL A 193 -30.51 14.93 16.35
C VAL A 193 -29.37 13.97 16.01
N GLU A 194 -29.61 12.66 16.08
CA GLU A 194 -28.61 11.64 15.72
C GLU A 194 -28.11 11.83 14.28
N TYR A 195 -29.00 12.12 13.33
CA TYR A 195 -28.62 12.40 11.95
C TYR A 195 -27.65 13.59 11.85
N ALA A 196 -27.91 14.67 12.58
CA ALA A 196 -27.06 15.86 12.59
C ALA A 196 -25.69 15.56 13.21
N GLU A 197 -25.65 14.80 14.31
CA GLU A 197 -24.42 14.37 14.97
C GLU A 197 -23.56 13.48 14.07
N VAL A 198 -24.16 12.43 13.47
CA VAL A 198 -23.46 11.52 12.54
C VAL A 198 -22.96 12.28 11.31
N LEU A 199 -23.74 13.23 10.80
CA LEU A 199 -23.33 14.07 9.67
C LEU A 199 -22.15 14.98 10.04
N ALA A 200 -22.16 15.57 11.24
CA ALA A 200 -21.07 16.41 11.73
C ALA A 200 -19.79 15.58 11.92
N ALA A 201 -19.89 14.42 12.58
CA ALA A 201 -18.77 13.49 12.74
C ALA A 201 -18.21 13.04 11.38
N LYS A 202 -19.07 12.64 10.44
CA LYS A 202 -18.65 12.28 9.07
C LYS A 202 -17.84 13.39 8.40
N LYS A 203 -18.26 14.64 8.52
CA LYS A 203 -17.54 15.79 7.94
C LYS A 203 -16.15 15.96 8.56
N GLN A 204 -16.03 15.79 9.86
CA GLN A 204 -14.74 15.84 10.56
C GLN A 204 -13.83 14.69 10.11
N THR A 205 -14.32 13.46 10.13
CA THR A 205 -13.57 12.28 9.65
C THR A 205 -13.16 12.42 8.19
N TYR A 206 -13.98 13.05 7.34
CA TYR A 206 -13.65 13.28 5.94
C TYR A 206 -12.48 14.26 5.76
N ALA A 207 -12.40 15.30 6.58
CA ALA A 207 -11.28 16.23 6.57
C ALA A 207 -9.97 15.50 6.95
N GLU A 208 -10.01 14.67 7.99
CA GLU A 208 -8.87 13.85 8.41
C GLU A 208 -8.48 12.82 7.34
N TYR A 209 -9.46 12.17 6.71
CA TYR A 209 -9.24 11.21 5.62
C TYR A 209 -8.52 11.85 4.44
N ARG A 210 -8.90 13.08 4.07
CA ARG A 210 -8.25 13.80 2.96
C ARG A 210 -6.76 13.98 3.23
N LEU A 211 -6.40 14.47 4.42
CA LEU A 211 -5.01 14.62 4.82
C LEU A 211 -4.29 13.26 4.85
N ALA A 212 -4.89 12.25 5.47
CA ALA A 212 -4.29 10.92 5.55
C ALA A 212 -4.07 10.27 4.18
N LYS A 213 -4.97 10.53 3.22
CA LYS A 213 -4.86 10.07 1.84
C LYS A 213 -3.71 10.76 1.12
N ASP A 214 -3.58 12.08 1.25
CA ASP A 214 -2.53 12.85 0.60
C ASP A 214 -1.15 12.42 1.16
N ASP A 215 -1.01 12.30 2.48
CA ASP A 215 0.20 11.80 3.15
C ASP A 215 0.57 10.38 2.70
N ALA A 216 -0.40 9.46 2.67
CA ALA A 216 -0.18 8.08 2.22
C ALA A 216 0.27 8.04 0.75
N GLN A 217 -0.29 8.93 -0.09
CA GLN A 217 0.07 9.01 -1.50
C GLN A 217 1.50 9.51 -1.69
N GLU A 218 1.94 10.53 -0.95
CA GLU A 218 3.32 11.01 -1.02
C GLU A 218 4.33 9.95 -0.56
N LEU A 219 4.02 9.23 0.52
CA LEU A 219 4.83 8.11 1.00
C LEU A 219 4.92 6.96 -0.03
N LEU A 220 3.81 6.61 -0.68
CA LEU A 220 3.78 5.59 -1.73
C LEU A 220 4.57 6.01 -2.98
N ILE A 221 4.54 7.29 -3.35
CA ILE A 221 5.36 7.81 -4.45
C ILE A 221 6.84 7.73 -4.07
N ALA A 222 7.20 8.13 -2.85
CA ALA A 222 8.56 8.03 -2.35
C ALA A 222 9.07 6.58 -2.37
N GLN A 223 8.25 5.64 -1.86
CA GLN A 223 8.55 4.20 -1.86
C GLN A 223 8.82 3.67 -3.27
N LYS A 224 7.95 4.01 -4.24
CA LYS A 224 8.12 3.57 -5.63
C LYS A 224 9.37 4.16 -6.29
N ASN A 225 9.65 5.44 -6.05
CA ASN A 225 10.82 6.12 -6.63
C ASN A 225 12.13 5.53 -6.09
N ILE A 226 12.19 5.25 -4.79
CA ILE A 226 13.34 4.60 -4.15
C ILE A 226 13.49 3.15 -4.62
N ALA A 227 12.42 2.37 -4.66
CA ALA A 227 12.46 1.00 -5.19
C ALA A 227 12.98 0.96 -6.64
N SER A 228 12.49 1.87 -7.49
CA SER A 228 12.97 2.00 -8.86
C SER A 228 14.45 2.39 -8.95
N LEU A 229 14.97 3.16 -7.99
CA LEU A 229 16.39 3.51 -7.93
C LEU A 229 17.23 2.28 -7.59
N TYR A 230 16.86 1.51 -6.57
CA TYR A 230 17.56 0.26 -6.23
C TYR A 230 17.51 -0.77 -7.36
N ASP A 231 16.39 -0.86 -8.08
CA ASP A 231 16.27 -1.75 -9.24
C ASP A 231 17.18 -1.34 -10.40
N ALA A 232 17.37 -0.03 -10.61
CA ALA A 232 18.29 0.48 -11.61
C ALA A 232 19.75 0.17 -11.24
N GLU A 233 20.13 0.37 -9.97
CA GLU A 233 21.48 0.03 -9.47
C GLU A 233 21.80 -1.45 -9.65
N ARG A 234 20.87 -2.34 -9.28
CA ARG A 234 21.04 -3.79 -9.44
C ARG A 234 21.26 -4.19 -10.90
N LYS A 235 20.46 -3.65 -11.82
CA LYS A 235 20.60 -3.92 -13.26
C LYS A 235 21.93 -3.42 -13.82
N GLU A 236 22.42 -2.27 -13.36
CA GLU A 236 23.71 -1.73 -13.79
C GLU A 236 24.88 -2.60 -13.29
N GLU A 237 24.85 -3.03 -12.03
CA GLU A 237 25.84 -3.95 -11.47
C GLU A 237 25.88 -5.28 -12.22
N GLU A 238 24.72 -5.85 -12.56
CA GLU A 238 24.62 -7.06 -13.38
C GLU A 238 25.19 -6.84 -14.79
N GLN A 239 24.91 -5.70 -15.42
CA GLN A 239 25.47 -5.38 -16.74
C GLN A 239 26.99 -5.22 -16.70
N LYS A 240 27.53 -4.58 -15.65
CA LYS A 240 28.98 -4.46 -15.44
C LYS A 240 29.62 -5.84 -15.30
N ARG A 241 29.07 -6.70 -14.42
CA ARG A 241 29.54 -8.09 -14.25
C ARG A 241 29.52 -8.89 -15.55
N ARG A 242 28.42 -8.81 -16.32
CA ARG A 242 28.32 -9.50 -17.62
C ARG A 242 29.33 -9.00 -18.65
N LYS A 243 29.64 -7.70 -18.66
CA LYS A 243 30.68 -7.13 -19.54
C LYS A 243 32.07 -7.58 -19.12
N ASP A 244 32.33 -7.63 -17.83
CA ASP A 244 33.61 -8.12 -17.28
C ASP A 244 33.79 -9.63 -17.57
N GLU A 245 32.72 -10.42 -17.50
CA GLU A 245 32.68 -11.84 -17.86
C GLU A 245 32.82 -12.10 -19.37
N GLN A 246 32.38 -11.17 -20.23
CA GLN A 246 32.54 -11.28 -21.70
C GLN A 246 33.86 -10.70 -22.21
N SER A 247 34.52 -9.84 -21.42
CA SER A 247 35.87 -9.32 -21.66
C SER A 247 36.97 -10.28 -21.19
N HIS A 248 36.59 -11.46 -20.72
CA HIS A 248 37.41 -12.60 -20.35
C HIS A 248 37.05 -13.77 -21.27
#